data_AF-A0A7J8ALB1-F1
#
_entry.id   AF-A0A7J8ALB1-F1
#
_cell.length_a   1.000
_cell.length_b   1.000
_cell.length_c   1.000
_cell.angle_alpha   90.00
_cell.angle_beta   90.00
_cell.angle_gamma   90.00
#
_symmetry.space_group_name_H-M   'P 1'
#
loop_
_entity.id
_entity.type
_entity.pdbx_description
1 polymer ?
#
loop_
_entity_poly.entity_id
_entity_poly.type
_entity_poly.pdbx_seq_one_letter_code
_entity_poly.pdbx_strand_id
1 'polypeptide(L)'
;MGNGPKWILFERGHKEGQETYENIGEMQIKTTMRYHLTPVRMAIINNSTNDKCWRGCGEKGTLVHSWWECRLVQPLWRIVWTFIKKLKMELPFDPVIPLLGIYPKKLETPIRKDICTPMFIAAEFP
;
A
#
# COMPACT_ATOMS: atom_id res chain seq x y z
N MET A 1 4.28 39.82 -42.04
CA MET A 1 3.03 39.02 -42.13
C MET A 1 3.44 37.57 -42.34
N GLY A 2 3.50 36.77 -41.28
CA GLY A 2 3.84 35.35 -41.34
C GLY A 2 2.71 34.54 -40.73
N ASN A 3 1.76 34.10 -41.56
CA ASN A 3 0.69 33.20 -41.14
C ASN A 3 1.24 31.77 -41.12
N GLY A 4 1.81 31.36 -39.99
CA GLY A 4 2.10 29.95 -39.72
C GLY A 4 0.78 29.16 -39.64
N PRO A 5 0.71 27.93 -40.17
CA PRO A 5 -0.58 27.32 -40.38
C PRO A 5 -1.16 26.77 -39.06
N LYS A 6 -2.40 27.20 -38.79
CA LYS A 6 -3.16 26.97 -37.55
C LYS A 6 -3.49 25.48 -37.27
N TRP A 7 -3.17 24.56 -38.18
CA TRP A 7 -3.46 23.12 -38.04
C TRP A 7 -2.55 22.39 -37.04
N ILE A 8 -1.33 22.87 -36.79
CA ILE A 8 -0.39 22.25 -35.83
C ILE A 8 -0.93 22.29 -34.39
N LEU A 9 -1.72 23.31 -34.04
CA LEU A 9 -2.37 23.41 -32.73
C LEU A 9 -3.63 22.53 -32.60
N PHE A 10 -4.31 22.25 -33.71
CA PHE A 10 -5.51 21.41 -33.73
C PHE A 10 -5.16 19.91 -33.66
N GLU A 11 -4.11 19.48 -34.34
CA GLU A 11 -3.61 18.10 -34.28
C GLU A 11 -3.03 17.73 -32.91
N ARG A 12 -2.46 18.71 -32.20
CA ARG A 12 -1.93 18.50 -30.84
C ARG A 12 -3.05 18.26 -29.82
N GLY A 13 -4.16 18.99 -29.90
CA GLY A 13 -5.33 18.79 -29.03
C GLY A 13 -6.08 17.48 -29.29
N HIS A 14 -6.04 16.96 -30.52
CA HIS A 14 -6.71 15.69 -30.86
C HIS A 14 -5.96 14.46 -30.29
N LYS A 15 -4.61 14.49 -30.24
CA LYS A 15 -3.80 13.42 -29.65
C LYS A 15 -3.88 13.38 -28.11
N GLU A 16 -3.85 14.53 -27.45
CA GLU A 16 -4.02 14.61 -25.98
C GLU A 16 -5.44 14.21 -25.56
N GLY A 17 -6.45 14.54 -26.36
CA GLY A 17 -7.82 14.07 -26.14
C GLY A 17 -7.94 12.54 -26.21
N GLN A 18 -7.39 11.90 -27.24
CA GLN A 18 -7.50 10.44 -27.42
C GLN A 18 -6.80 9.64 -26.30
N GLU A 19 -5.63 10.06 -25.83
CA GLU A 19 -4.99 9.43 -24.66
C GLU A 19 -5.86 9.53 -23.39
N THR A 20 -6.57 10.64 -23.18
CA THR A 20 -7.47 10.76 -22.01
C THR A 20 -8.71 9.86 -22.09
N TYR A 21 -9.28 9.63 -23.28
CA TYR A 21 -10.43 8.74 -23.47
C TYR A 21 -10.06 7.25 -23.33
N GLU A 22 -8.88 6.86 -23.80
CA GLU A 22 -8.36 5.49 -23.69
C GLU A 22 -8.08 5.13 -22.21
N ASN A 23 -7.54 6.11 -21.46
CA ASN A 23 -7.32 5.99 -20.01
C ASN A 23 -8.61 5.91 -19.18
N ILE A 24 -9.73 6.48 -19.61
CA ILE A 24 -10.99 6.40 -18.85
C ILE A 24 -11.52 4.97 -18.81
N GLY A 25 -11.49 4.26 -19.94
CA GLY A 25 -11.90 2.84 -20.00
C GLY A 25 -11.01 1.97 -19.12
N GLU A 26 -9.70 2.17 -19.18
CA GLU A 26 -8.73 1.47 -18.34
C GLU A 26 -8.90 1.78 -16.85
N MET A 27 -9.14 3.05 -16.49
CA MET A 27 -9.43 3.45 -15.12
C MET A 27 -10.72 2.81 -14.61
N GLN A 28 -11.77 2.77 -15.42
CA GLN A 28 -13.05 2.14 -15.07
C GLN A 28 -12.87 0.62 -14.89
N ILE A 29 -12.16 -0.05 -15.80
CA ILE A 29 -11.86 -1.49 -15.69
C ILE A 29 -11.01 -1.76 -14.43
N LYS A 30 -9.94 -1.00 -14.22
CA LYS A 30 -9.02 -1.16 -13.08
C LYS A 30 -9.70 -0.88 -11.75
N THR A 31 -10.60 0.11 -11.70
CA THR A 31 -11.35 0.50 -10.50
C THR A 31 -12.44 -0.53 -10.19
N THR A 32 -13.21 -0.93 -11.20
CA THR A 32 -14.24 -1.98 -11.09
C THR A 32 -13.63 -3.32 -10.69
N MET A 33 -12.48 -3.68 -11.28
CA MET A 33 -11.72 -4.87 -10.88
C MET A 33 -11.24 -4.76 -9.42
N ARG A 34 -10.73 -3.62 -8.96
CA ARG A 34 -10.35 -3.44 -7.54
C ARG A 34 -11.54 -3.57 -6.59
N TYR A 35 -12.68 -2.98 -6.93
CA TYR A 35 -13.88 -3.04 -6.08
C TYR A 35 -14.60 -4.38 -6.11
N HIS A 36 -14.47 -5.19 -7.16
CA HIS A 36 -15.06 -6.55 -7.19
C HIS A 36 -14.09 -7.63 -6.75
N LEU A 37 -12.81 -7.52 -7.08
CA LEU A 37 -11.79 -8.49 -6.71
C LEU A 37 -11.49 -8.44 -5.20
N THR A 38 -11.56 -7.27 -4.55
CA THR A 38 -11.35 -7.13 -3.11
C THR A 38 -12.42 -7.84 -2.27
N PRO A 39 -13.74 -7.65 -2.48
CA PRO A 39 -14.77 -8.39 -1.75
C PRO A 39 -14.84 -9.86 -2.17
N VAL A 40 -14.55 -10.22 -3.42
CA VAL A 40 -14.45 -11.64 -3.83
C VAL A 40 -13.27 -12.32 -3.15
N ARG A 41 -12.09 -11.67 -3.07
CA ARG A 41 -10.94 -12.19 -2.31
C ARG A 41 -11.22 -12.22 -0.82
N MET A 42 -11.83 -11.19 -0.24
CA MET A 42 -12.22 -11.20 1.17
C MET A 42 -13.26 -12.28 1.46
N ALA A 43 -14.23 -12.51 0.57
CA ALA A 43 -15.19 -13.59 0.68
C ALA A 43 -14.50 -14.95 0.56
N ILE A 44 -13.55 -15.15 -0.36
CA ILE A 44 -12.76 -16.38 -0.47
C ILE A 44 -11.90 -16.61 0.79
N ILE A 45 -11.28 -15.56 1.35
CA ILE A 45 -10.52 -15.62 2.61
C ILE A 45 -11.43 -15.95 3.79
N ASN A 46 -12.63 -15.37 3.85
CA ASN A 46 -13.62 -15.60 4.91
C ASN A 46 -14.31 -16.98 4.78
N ASN A 47 -14.45 -17.49 3.55
CA ASN A 47 -15.16 -18.74 3.24
C ASN A 47 -14.21 -19.94 3.13
N SER A 48 -12.89 -19.71 3.06
CA SER A 48 -11.92 -20.77 3.31
C SER A 48 -11.90 -21.05 4.81
N THR A 49 -12.39 -22.22 5.21
CA THR A 49 -12.38 -22.75 6.59
C THR A 49 -10.96 -22.97 7.16
N ASN A 50 -9.95 -22.37 6.53
CA ASN A 50 -8.57 -22.46 6.91
C ASN A 50 -8.25 -21.20 7.72
N ASP A 51 -8.57 -21.24 9.01
CA ASP A 51 -8.22 -20.19 9.96
C ASP A 51 -6.72 -20.15 10.26
N LYS A 52 -5.86 -20.75 9.43
CA LYS A 52 -4.42 -20.79 9.57
C LYS A 52 -3.76 -19.55 8.98
N CYS A 53 -2.61 -19.23 9.52
CA CYS A 53 -1.80 -18.10 9.11
C CYS A 53 -1.44 -18.18 7.62
N TRP A 54 -1.80 -17.13 6.87
CA TRP A 54 -1.53 -17.03 5.42
C TRP A 54 -0.03 -16.98 5.08
N ARG A 55 0.84 -16.70 6.06
CA ARG A 55 2.30 -16.85 5.91
C ARG A 55 2.77 -18.30 5.96
N GLY A 56 1.89 -19.26 6.26
CA GLY A 56 2.20 -20.69 6.28
C GLY A 56 2.92 -21.19 7.53
N CYS A 57 2.83 -20.47 8.67
CA CYS A 57 3.49 -20.91 9.90
C CYS A 57 2.81 -22.12 10.58
N GLY A 58 1.56 -22.42 10.21
CA GLY A 58 0.78 -23.55 10.75
C GLY A 58 -0.13 -23.21 11.94
N GLU A 59 0.03 -22.03 12.55
CA GLU A 59 -0.82 -21.53 13.65
C GLU A 59 -2.07 -20.81 13.13
N LYS A 60 -3.01 -20.49 14.02
CA LYS A 60 -4.23 -19.75 13.68
C LYS A 60 -3.88 -18.34 13.20
N GLY A 61 -4.25 -18.03 11.96
CA GLY A 61 -4.11 -16.74 11.31
C GLY A 61 -5.14 -15.74 11.78
N THR A 62 -4.92 -15.14 12.95
CA THR A 62 -5.54 -13.86 13.27
C THR A 62 -4.79 -12.73 12.56
N LEU A 63 -5.41 -11.56 12.41
CA LEU A 63 -4.75 -10.39 11.82
C LEU A 63 -3.43 -10.09 12.54
N VAL A 64 -3.49 -9.96 13.88
CA VAL A 64 -2.30 -9.67 14.71
C VAL A 64 -1.26 -10.79 14.60
N HIS A 65 -1.69 -12.06 14.61
CA HIS A 65 -0.76 -13.17 14.47
C HIS A 65 -0.05 -13.11 13.13
N SER A 66 -0.77 -13.07 12.03
CA SER A 66 -0.15 -13.16 10.70
C SER A 66 0.68 -11.94 10.32
N TRP A 67 0.42 -10.80 10.94
CA TRP A 67 1.14 -9.56 10.67
C TRP A 67 2.25 -9.26 11.66
N TRP A 68 2.17 -9.69 12.91
CA TRP A 68 3.13 -9.32 13.94
C TRP A 68 3.71 -10.52 14.67
N GLU A 69 2.88 -11.33 15.34
CA GLU A 69 3.35 -12.38 16.26
C GLU A 69 3.91 -13.60 15.52
N CYS A 70 3.57 -13.77 14.24
CA CYS A 70 4.02 -14.88 13.42
C CYS A 70 5.55 -14.95 13.41
N ARG A 71 6.08 -16.12 13.77
CA ARG A 71 7.52 -16.41 13.78
C ARG A 71 8.25 -16.08 12.47
N LEU A 72 7.53 -16.15 11.33
CA LEU A 72 8.09 -15.85 10.01
C LEU A 72 8.17 -14.35 9.74
N VAL A 73 7.35 -13.55 10.42
CA VAL A 73 7.23 -12.10 10.23
C VAL A 73 8.06 -11.33 11.26
N GLN A 74 8.25 -11.90 12.45
CA GLN A 74 9.13 -11.32 13.48
C GLN A 74 10.54 -10.92 13.00
N PRO A 75 11.26 -11.73 12.19
CA PRO A 75 12.55 -11.33 11.62
C PRO A 75 12.47 -10.08 10.73
N LEU A 76 11.41 -9.95 9.94
CA LEU A 76 11.18 -8.78 9.08
C LEU A 76 11.05 -7.51 9.94
N TRP A 77 10.21 -7.54 10.97
CA TRP A 77 10.01 -6.39 11.84
C TRP A 77 11.27 -5.98 12.60
N ARG A 78 12.12 -6.93 12.99
CA ARG A 78 13.43 -6.62 13.60
C ARG A 78 14.32 -5.83 12.64
N ILE A 79 14.33 -6.17 11.35
CA ILE A 79 15.10 -5.44 10.33
C ILE A 79 14.53 -4.03 10.15
N VAL A 80 13.21 -3.92 9.99
CA VAL A 80 12.51 -2.62 9.84
C VAL A 80 12.81 -1.71 11.04
N TRP A 81 12.69 -2.21 12.27
CA TRP A 81 13.00 -1.41 13.46
C TRP A 81 14.47 -1.04 13.59
N THR A 82 15.38 -1.91 13.15
CA THR A 82 16.81 -1.58 13.11
C THR A 82 17.05 -0.43 12.14
N PHE A 83 16.34 -0.41 11.00
CA PHE A 83 16.41 0.70 10.06
C PHE A 83 15.84 2.00 10.64
N ILE A 84 14.69 1.94 11.31
CA ILE A 84 14.06 3.08 11.98
C ILE A 84 14.98 3.68 13.05
N LYS A 85 15.67 2.84 13.84
CA LYS A 85 16.68 3.29 14.81
C LYS A 85 17.85 4.03 14.13
N LYS A 86 18.32 3.54 12.97
CA LYS A 86 19.38 4.23 12.19
C LYS A 86 18.93 5.61 11.71
N LEU A 87 17.64 5.80 11.44
CA LEU A 87 17.05 7.09 11.11
C LEU A 87 16.84 8.01 12.33
N LYS A 88 17.36 7.65 13.51
CA LYS A 88 17.22 8.38 14.78
C LYS A 88 15.76 8.56 15.22
N MET A 89 14.90 7.60 14.87
CA MET A 89 13.51 7.55 15.31
C MET A 89 13.39 6.55 16.46
N GLU A 90 13.17 7.05 17.68
CA GLU A 90 12.93 6.22 18.85
C GLU A 90 11.48 5.79 18.91
N LEU A 91 11.18 4.62 18.36
CA LEU A 91 9.83 4.11 18.17
C LEU A 91 9.66 2.79 18.94
N PRO A 92 8.62 2.63 19.79
CA PRO A 92 8.44 1.40 20.56
C PRO A 92 8.17 0.21 19.64
N PHE A 93 8.63 -0.99 20.01
CA PHE A 93 8.40 -2.20 19.22
C PHE A 93 7.00 -2.75 19.51
N ASP A 94 6.00 -2.06 18.98
CA ASP A 94 4.58 -2.29 19.25
C ASP A 94 3.82 -2.56 17.94
N PRO A 95 3.00 -3.63 17.85
CA PRO A 95 2.17 -3.92 16.69
C PRO A 95 1.20 -2.80 16.31
N VAL A 96 0.79 -1.96 17.27
CA VAL A 96 -0.14 -0.84 17.05
C VAL A 96 0.39 0.14 16.00
N ILE A 97 1.71 0.25 15.85
CA ILE A 97 2.30 1.24 14.95
C ILE A 97 2.18 0.83 13.48
N PRO A 98 2.64 -0.37 13.05
CA PRO A 98 2.44 -0.81 11.68
C PRO A 98 0.94 -1.06 11.39
N LEU A 99 0.21 -1.68 12.32
CA LEU A 99 -1.19 -2.05 12.08
C LEU A 99 -2.16 -0.87 12.05
N LEU A 100 -1.95 0.14 12.90
CA LEU A 100 -2.91 1.26 13.07
C LEU A 100 -2.30 2.62 12.74
N GLY A 101 -0.99 2.72 12.48
CA GLY A 101 -0.32 4.00 12.22
C GLY A 101 -0.36 4.96 13.40
N ILE A 102 -0.59 4.47 14.62
CA ILE A 102 -0.68 5.31 15.83
C ILE A 102 0.73 5.52 16.37
N TYR A 103 1.22 6.76 16.30
CA TYR A 103 2.53 7.14 16.77
C TYR A 103 2.48 7.79 18.16
N PRO A 104 3.50 7.61 19.01
CA PRO A 104 3.59 8.34 20.28
C PRO A 104 3.76 9.84 20.03
N LYS A 105 3.15 10.68 20.87
CA LYS A 105 3.16 12.16 20.76
C LYS A 105 4.55 12.78 20.57
N LYS A 106 5.58 12.16 21.15
CA LYS A 106 6.99 12.59 21.04
C LYS A 106 7.55 12.50 19.61
N LEU A 107 6.93 11.72 18.73
CA LEU A 107 7.32 11.51 17.33
C LEU A 107 6.38 12.20 16.33
N GLU A 108 5.43 13.02 16.79
CA GLU A 108 4.41 13.67 15.94
C GLU A 108 4.91 14.78 15.02
N THR A 109 6.20 14.82 14.71
CA THR A 109 6.70 15.66 13.63
C THR A 109 6.21 15.09 12.28
N PRO A 110 5.58 15.90 11.41
CA PRO A 110 5.04 15.44 10.12
C PRO A 110 6.05 14.66 9.26
N ILE A 111 7.33 15.08 9.28
CA ILE A 111 8.48 14.55 8.52
C ILE A 111 8.96 13.15 8.98
N ARG A 112 8.42 12.63 10.10
CA ARG A 112 8.71 11.25 10.53
C ARG A 112 7.61 10.29 10.14
N LYS A 113 6.37 10.77 10.07
CA LYS A 113 5.19 9.96 9.72
C LYS A 113 5.16 9.64 8.22
N ASP A 114 5.50 10.60 7.37
CA ASP A 114 5.61 10.46 5.92
C ASP A 114 6.71 9.48 5.49
N ILE A 115 7.79 9.32 6.27
CA ILE A 115 8.85 8.34 6.01
C ILE A 115 8.47 6.95 6.51
N CYS A 116 7.92 6.84 7.73
CA CYS A 116 7.60 5.54 8.34
C CYS A 116 6.39 4.84 7.72
N THR A 117 5.34 5.58 7.38
CA THR A 117 4.10 5.02 6.84
C THR A 117 4.33 4.20 5.54
N PRO A 118 5.02 4.71 4.50
CA PRO A 118 5.29 3.92 3.31
C PRO A 118 6.22 2.73 3.57
N MET A 119 7.16 2.84 4.53
CA MET A 119 7.99 1.69 4.94
C MET A 119 7.16 0.58 5.54
N PHE A 120 6.22 0.91 6.42
CA PHE A 120 5.33 -0.07 7.04
C PHE A 120 4.39 -0.70 6.02
N ILE A 121 3.78 0.10 5.14
CA ILE A 121 2.93 -0.43 4.05
C ILE A 121 3.74 -1.35 3.12
N ALA A 122 4.97 -0.98 2.76
CA ALA A 122 5.81 -1.81 1.90
C ALA A 122 6.25 -3.13 2.58
N ALA A 123 6.54 -3.09 3.89
CA ALA A 123 6.83 -4.29 4.66
C ALA A 123 5.59 -5.19 4.82
N GLU A 124 4.40 -4.57 4.80
CA GLU A 124 3.16 -5.30 4.93
C GLU A 124 2.81 -6.09 3.66
N PHE A 125 2.89 -5.45 2.49
CA PHE A 125 2.54 -6.07 1.22
C PHE A 125 3.78 -6.45 0.38
N PRO A 126 4.58 -7.46 0.78
CA PRO A 126 5.66 -7.98 -0.05
C PRO A 126 5.11 -8.73 -1.27
#